data_AF-A0AAE6CH26-F1
#
_entry.id   AF-A0AAE6CH26-F1
#
_cell.length_a   1.000
_cell.length_b   1.000
_cell.length_c   1.000
_cell.angle_alpha   90.00
_cell.angle_beta   90.00
_cell.angle_gamma   90.00
#
_symmetry.space_group_name_H-M   'P 1'
#
loop_
_entity.id
_entity.type
_entity.pdbx_description
1 polymer ?
#
loop_
_entity_poly.entity_id
_entity_poly.type
_entity_poly.pdbx_seq_one_letter_code
_entity_poly.pdbx_strand_id
1 'polypeptide(L)'
;MERSYLTTLCLLIFHQIDAAYWKEWEMFQLPGGVQGYLIFNMLALPALLYGYRQGLLKKRNAPLFSYVCAGLGMLTFLIHAGFFLTGYAQFKLPLSIALIIACLVSGLWQLFQTRLFERHQR
;
A
#
# COMPACT_ATOMS: atom_id res chain seq x y z
N MET A 1 6.09 -5.87 -14.09
CA MET A 1 5.27 -4.82 -13.45
C MET A 1 3.91 -5.33 -12.99
N GLU A 2 3.12 -6.01 -13.83
CA GLU A 2 1.78 -6.50 -13.45
C GLU A 2 1.78 -7.33 -12.16
N ARG A 3 2.56 -8.42 -12.10
CA ARG A 3 2.63 -9.31 -10.93
C ARG A 3 3.05 -8.59 -9.65
N SER A 4 4.07 -7.73 -9.74
CA SER A 4 4.56 -6.95 -8.60
C SER A 4 3.52 -5.93 -8.14
N TYR A 5 2.78 -5.31 -9.07
CA TYR A 5 1.68 -4.40 -8.74
C TYR A 5 0.56 -5.15 -8.01
N LEU A 6 0.09 -6.27 -8.58
CA LEU A 6 -0.98 -7.05 -7.98
C LEU A 6 -0.59 -7.54 -6.58
N THR A 7 0.65 -8.01 -6.41
CA THR A 7 1.17 -8.47 -5.11
C THR A 7 1.13 -7.34 -4.07
N THR A 8 1.70 -6.17 -4.38
CA THR A 8 1.68 -5.02 -3.47
C THR A 8 0.26 -4.54 -3.19
N LEU A 9 -0.60 -4.50 -4.20
CA LEU A 9 -2.01 -4.11 -4.02
C LEU A 9 -2.75 -5.06 -3.08
N CYS A 10 -2.59 -6.38 -3.25
CA CYS A 10 -3.19 -7.36 -2.34
C CYS A 10 -2.69 -7.19 -0.90
N LEU A 11 -1.38 -6.98 -0.70
CA LEU A 11 -0.81 -6.76 0.62
C LEU A 11 -1.31 -5.46 1.26
N LEU A 12 -1.44 -4.38 0.49
CA LEU A 12 -2.06 -3.13 0.95
C LEU A 12 -3.53 -3.33 1.35
N ILE A 13 -4.30 -4.11 0.59
CA ILE A 13 -5.69 -4.45 0.93
C ILE A 13 -5.74 -5.26 2.23
N PHE A 14 -4.92 -6.30 2.36
CA PHE A 14 -4.84 -7.09 3.59
C PHE A 14 -4.44 -6.21 4.78
N HIS A 15 -3.51 -5.28 4.57
CA HIS A 15 -3.13 -4.34 5.61
C HIS A 15 -4.31 -3.46 6.00
N GLN A 16 -5.10 -2.94 5.06
CA GLN A 16 -6.28 -2.14 5.40
C GLN A 16 -7.39 -2.96 6.12
N ILE A 17 -7.47 -4.27 5.89
CA ILE A 17 -8.34 -5.16 6.68
C ILE A 17 -7.82 -5.26 8.12
N ASP A 18 -6.51 -5.48 8.30
CA ASP A 18 -5.87 -5.55 9.62
C ASP A 18 -5.93 -4.19 10.35
N ALA A 19 -5.73 -3.09 9.63
CA ALA A 19 -5.84 -1.73 10.15
C ALA A 19 -7.27 -1.39 10.60
N ALA A 20 -8.28 -1.93 9.92
CA ALA A 20 -9.65 -1.80 10.37
C ALA A 20 -9.89 -2.53 11.70
N TYR A 21 -9.33 -3.74 11.87
CA TYR A 21 -9.36 -4.47 13.14
C TYR A 21 -8.68 -3.69 14.28
N TRP A 22 -7.51 -3.10 14.01
CA TRP A 22 -6.77 -2.27 14.97
C TRP A 22 -7.32 -0.86 15.16
N LYS A 23 -8.43 -0.53 14.48
CA LYS A 23 -9.04 0.81 14.50
C LYS A 23 -8.03 1.91 14.22
N GLU A 24 -7.27 1.76 13.14
CA GLU A 24 -6.20 2.67 12.74
C GLU A 24 -6.65 4.16 12.68
N TRP A 25 -7.94 4.42 12.43
CA TRP A 25 -8.51 5.76 12.51
C TRP A 25 -8.40 6.42 13.91
N GLU A 26 -8.42 5.65 15.00
CA GLU A 26 -8.19 6.16 16.35
C GLU A 26 -6.71 6.48 16.57
N MET A 27 -5.80 5.70 15.97
CA MET A 27 -4.36 5.96 16.03
C MET A 27 -3.99 7.25 15.31
N PHE A 28 -4.55 7.47 14.12
CA PHE A 28 -4.31 8.68 13.31
C PHE A 28 -5.22 9.86 13.65
N GLN A 29 -6.16 9.70 14.57
CA GLN A 29 -7.15 10.72 14.91
C GLN A 29 -7.89 11.24 13.65
N LEU A 30 -8.26 10.31 12.76
CA LEU A 30 -8.92 10.66 11.50
C LEU A 30 -10.27 11.32 11.77
N PRO A 31 -10.59 12.44 11.08
CA PRO A 31 -11.89 13.09 11.23
C PRO A 31 -13.01 12.15 10.78
N GLY A 32 -14.09 12.09 11.56
CA GLY A 32 -15.22 11.18 11.30
C GLY A 32 -14.98 9.71 11.67
N GLY A 33 -13.82 9.37 12.28
CA GLY A 33 -13.52 8.03 12.76
C GLY A 33 -13.61 6.97 11.66
N VAL A 34 -14.36 5.90 11.92
CA VAL A 34 -14.55 4.79 10.96
C VAL A 34 -15.17 5.24 9.63
N GLN A 35 -16.00 6.30 9.62
CA GLN A 35 -16.60 6.82 8.40
C GLN A 35 -15.53 7.50 7.51
N GLY A 36 -14.64 8.29 8.11
CA GLY A 36 -13.51 8.90 7.42
C GLY A 36 -12.56 7.84 6.85
N TYR A 37 -12.28 6.79 7.63
CA TYR A 37 -11.48 5.65 7.19
C TYR A 37 -12.12 4.89 6.01
N LEU A 38 -13.44 4.70 6.05
CA LEU A 38 -14.18 4.05 4.98
C LEU A 38 -14.17 4.89 3.69
N ILE A 39 -14.40 6.20 3.79
CA ILE A 39 -14.33 7.14 2.65
C ILE A 39 -12.92 7.10 2.03
N PHE A 40 -11.88 7.15 2.87
CA PHE A 40 -10.49 7.03 2.40
C PHE A 40 -10.30 5.74 1.58
N ASN A 41 -10.74 4.59 2.10
CA ASN A 41 -10.64 3.31 1.40
C ASN A 41 -11.50 3.24 0.12
N MET A 42 -12.71 3.82 0.13
CA MET A 42 -13.58 3.93 -1.04
C MET A 42 -12.96 4.76 -2.17
N LEU A 43 -12.03 5.67 -1.86
CA LEU A 43 -11.29 6.45 -2.86
C LEU A 43 -9.98 5.78 -3.27
N ALA A 44 -9.19 5.33 -2.29
CA ALA A 44 -7.86 4.77 -2.50
C ALA A 44 -7.90 3.45 -3.28
N LEU A 45 -8.79 2.52 -2.91
CA LEU A 45 -8.84 1.19 -3.54
C LEU A 45 -9.23 1.27 -5.03
N PRO A 46 -10.30 1.98 -5.43
CA PRO A 46 -10.60 2.16 -6.85
C PRO A 46 -9.50 2.87 -7.63
N ALA A 47 -8.84 3.88 -7.05
CA ALA A 47 -7.71 4.55 -7.69
C ALA A 47 -6.54 3.59 -7.96
N LEU A 48 -6.22 2.72 -7.00
CA LEU A 48 -5.17 1.71 -7.16
C LEU A 48 -5.55 0.61 -8.15
N LEU A 49 -6.81 0.16 -8.16
CA LEU A 49 -7.33 -0.78 -9.16
C LEU A 49 -7.33 -0.18 -10.57
N TYR A 50 -7.68 1.10 -10.70
CA TYR A 50 -7.56 1.83 -11.96
C TYR A 50 -6.11 1.86 -12.44
N GLY A 51 -5.16 2.11 -11.54
CA GLY A 51 -3.73 2.05 -11.83
C GLY A 51 -3.26 0.67 -12.27
N TYR A 52 -3.74 -0.40 -11.63
CA TYR A 52 -3.48 -1.78 -12.04
C TYR A 52 -3.98 -2.03 -13.48
N ARG A 53 -5.19 -1.58 -13.81
CA ARG A 53 -5.74 -1.64 -15.18
C ARG A 53 -4.88 -0.89 -16.19
N GLN A 54 -4.31 0.27 -15.85
CA GLN A 54 -3.37 0.95 -16.75
C GLN A 54 -2.16 0.08 -17.07
N GLY A 55 -1.64 -0.66 -16.08
CA GLY A 55 -0.56 -1.62 -16.24
C GLY A 55 -0.90 -2.77 -17.16
N LEU A 56 -2.08 -3.38 -16.99
CA LEU A 56 -2.58 -4.46 -17.86
C LEU A 56 -2.71 -4.00 -19.31
N LEU A 57 -3.24 -2.80 -19.52
CA LEU A 57 -3.45 -2.21 -20.85
C LEU A 57 -2.19 -1.56 -21.44
N LYS A 58 -1.03 -1.67 -20.77
CA LYS A 58 0.26 -1.09 -21.18
C LYS A 58 0.16 0.40 -21.57
N LYS A 59 -0.66 1.16 -20.83
CA LYS A 59 -0.87 2.59 -21.08
C LYS A 59 0.36 3.41 -20.67
N ARG A 60 0.56 4.56 -21.31
CA ARG A 60 1.71 5.47 -21.06
C ARG A 60 1.82 5.94 -19.60
N ASN A 61 0.69 6.06 -18.91
CA ASN A 61 0.62 6.47 -17.51
C ASN A 61 0.83 5.33 -16.50
N ALA A 62 0.99 4.07 -16.95
CA ALA A 62 1.14 2.94 -16.03
C ALA A 62 2.31 3.05 -15.05
N PRO A 63 3.50 3.57 -15.43
CA PRO A 63 4.61 3.74 -14.48
C PRO A 63 4.26 4.68 -13.31
N LEU A 64 3.52 5.76 -13.57
CA LEU A 64 3.07 6.70 -12.53
C LEU A 64 2.26 5.98 -11.44
N PHE A 65 1.23 5.23 -11.85
CA PHE A 65 0.41 4.47 -10.91
C PHE A 65 1.23 3.39 -10.18
N SER A 66 2.18 2.77 -10.87
CA SER A 66 3.06 1.78 -10.26
C SER A 66 3.97 2.39 -9.19
N TYR A 67 4.49 3.60 -9.42
CA TYR A 67 5.24 4.35 -8.40
C TYR A 67 4.38 4.70 -7.19
N VAL A 68 3.14 5.15 -7.41
CA VAL A 68 2.20 5.45 -6.32
C VAL A 68 1.92 4.19 -5.48
N CYS A 69 1.59 3.07 -6.11
CA CYS A 69 1.31 1.82 -5.40
C CYS A 69 2.53 1.29 -4.64
N ALA A 70 3.72 1.30 -5.27
CA ALA A 70 4.97 0.94 -4.60
C ALA A 70 5.27 1.86 -3.40
N GLY A 71 5.10 3.17 -3.59
CA GLY A 71 5.31 4.17 -2.55
C GLY A 71 4.38 3.98 -1.35
N LEU A 72 3.12 3.64 -1.57
CA LEU A 72 2.17 3.33 -0.48
C LEU A 72 2.58 2.06 0.31
N GLY A 73 3.08 1.02 -0.37
CA GLY A 73 3.61 -0.17 0.29
C GLY A 73 4.79 0.16 1.20
N MET A 74 5.72 1.00 0.74
CA MET A 74 6.86 1.47 1.54
C MET A 74 6.42 2.41 2.67
N LEU A 75 5.51 3.34 2.39
CA LEU A 75 5.00 4.30 3.37
C LEU A 75 4.28 3.60 4.53
N THR A 76 3.49 2.56 4.23
CA THR A 76 2.87 1.68 5.23
C THR A 76 3.90 1.23 6.26
N PHE A 77 5.02 0.67 5.81
CA PHE A 77 6.09 0.22 6.71
C PHE A 77 6.69 1.38 7.51
N LEU A 78 7.01 2.51 6.87
CA LEU A 78 7.66 3.65 7.53
C LEU A 78 6.80 4.23 8.66
N ILE A 79 5.50 4.38 8.40
CA ILE A 79 4.51 4.85 9.38
C ILE A 79 4.46 3.89 10.58
N HIS A 80 4.28 2.59 10.33
CA HIS A 80 4.14 1.61 11.41
C HIS A 80 5.44 1.39 12.18
N ALA A 81 6.59 1.48 11.51
CA ALA A 81 7.88 1.53 12.19
C ALA A 81 7.97 2.75 13.11
N GLY A 82 7.52 3.92 12.66
CA GLY A 82 7.40 5.13 13.49
C GLY A 82 6.54 4.92 14.73
N PHE A 83 5.32 4.39 14.57
CA PHE A 83 4.42 4.10 15.71
C PHE A 83 4.98 3.04 16.67
N PHE A 84 5.65 2.02 16.15
CA PHE A 84 6.32 1.03 16.97
C PHE A 84 7.42 1.67 17.82
N LEU A 85 8.24 2.55 17.23
CA LEU A 85 9.31 3.27 17.93
C LEU A 85 8.77 4.26 18.98
N THR A 86 7.56 4.80 18.81
CA THR A 86 6.90 5.68 19.80
C THR A 86 6.10 4.92 20.87
N GLY A 87 6.10 3.58 20.83
CA GLY A 87 5.54 2.73 21.89
C GLY A 87 4.08 2.31 21.70
N TYR A 88 3.48 2.53 20.53
CA TYR A 88 2.12 2.07 20.24
C TYR A 88 2.01 0.54 20.34
N ALA A 89 0.84 0.04 20.76
CA ALA A 89 0.60 -1.38 21.04
C ALA A 89 -0.05 -2.14 19.87
N GLN A 90 -0.61 -1.42 18.90
CA GLN A 90 -1.26 -1.97 17.72
C GLN A 90 -0.25 -2.64 16.78
N PHE A 91 -0.74 -3.56 15.95
CA PHE A 91 0.04 -4.31 14.96
C PHE A 91 1.21 -5.14 15.53
N LYS A 92 1.16 -5.50 16.83
CA LYS A 92 2.16 -6.38 17.46
C LYS A 92 1.94 -7.87 17.22
N LEU A 93 0.83 -8.26 16.59
CA LEU A 93 0.58 -9.66 16.24
C LEU A 93 1.57 -10.13 15.15
N PRO A 94 2.02 -11.40 15.18
CA PRO A 94 3.02 -11.89 14.24
C PRO A 94 2.63 -11.70 12.77
N LEU A 95 1.35 -11.92 12.43
CA LEU A 95 0.86 -11.74 11.06
C LEU A 95 0.77 -10.26 10.66
N SER A 96 0.41 -9.35 11.58
CA SER A 96 0.43 -7.91 11.33
C SER A 96 1.85 -7.43 10.99
N ILE A 97 2.84 -7.86 11.78
CA ILE A 97 4.25 -7.54 11.54
C ILE A 97 4.72 -8.11 10.19
N ALA A 98 4.42 -9.39 9.93
CA ALA A 98 4.78 -10.03 8.66
C ALA A 98 4.15 -9.30 7.46
N LEU A 99 2.90 -8.87 7.58
CA LEU A 99 2.18 -8.13 6.54
C LEU A 99 2.78 -6.75 6.27
N ILE A 100 3.13 -6.01 7.32
CA ILE A 100 3.80 -4.70 7.21
C ILE A 100 5.19 -4.85 6.54
N ILE A 101 5.97 -5.86 6.92
CA ILE A 101 7.25 -6.17 6.26
C ILE A 101 7.03 -6.58 4.80
N ALA A 102 6.01 -7.40 4.52
CA ALA A 102 5.67 -7.81 3.17
C ALA A 102 5.31 -6.61 2.28
N CYS A 103 4.59 -5.60 2.79
CA CYS A 103 4.32 -4.35 2.07
C CYS A 103 5.61 -3.60 1.68
N LEU A 104 6.61 -3.56 2.56
CA LEU A 104 7.93 -2.97 2.25
C LEU A 104 8.63 -3.75 1.13
N VAL A 105 8.73 -5.07 1.29
CA VAL A 105 9.44 -5.95 0.35
C VAL A 105 8.78 -5.92 -1.03
N SER A 106 7.44 -6.01 -1.09
CA SER A 106 6.71 -5.95 -2.34
C SER A 106 6.78 -4.56 -2.98
N GLY A 107 6.73 -3.49 -2.19
CA GLY A 107 6.90 -2.11 -2.66
C GLY A 107 8.26 -1.89 -3.30
N LEU A 108 9.35 -2.33 -2.66
CA LEU A 108 10.71 -2.28 -3.23
C LEU A 108 10.82 -3.13 -4.51
N TRP A 109 10.24 -4.32 -4.53
CA TRP A 109 10.21 -5.17 -5.72
C TRP A 109 9.47 -4.49 -6.87
N GLN A 110 8.28 -3.92 -6.62
CA GLN A 110 7.51 -3.20 -7.61
C GLN A 110 8.23 -1.96 -8.12
N LEU A 111 8.90 -1.21 -7.25
CA LEU A 111 9.72 -0.05 -7.62
C LEU A 111 10.81 -0.46 -8.60
N PHE A 112 11.55 -1.53 -8.28
CA PHE A 112 12.57 -2.08 -9.16
C PHE A 112 12.01 -2.52 -10.52
N GLN A 113 10.88 -3.23 -10.51
CA GLN A 113 10.21 -3.69 -11.74
C GLN A 113 9.68 -2.53 -12.60
N THR A 114 9.29 -1.43 -11.98
CA THR A 114 8.82 -0.22 -12.68
C THR A 114 9.98 0.46 -13.39
N ARG A 115 11.13 0.61 -12.72
CA ARG A 115 12.35 1.14 -13.32
C ARG A 115 12.86 0.28 -14.48
N LEU A 116 12.78 -1.04 -14.35
CA LEU A 116 13.12 -1.96 -15.46
C LEU A 116 12.17 -1.78 -16.65
N PHE A 117 10.86 -1.67 -16.40
CA PHE A 117 9.87 -1.46 -17.44
C PHE A 117 10.13 -0.17 -18.22
N GLU A 118 10.39 0.95 -17.53
CA GLU A 118 10.68 2.23 -18.20
C GLU A 118 11.97 2.20 -19.02
N ARG A 119 12.99 1.46 -18.59
CA ARG A 119 14.24 1.30 -19.36
C ARG A 119 14.04 0.57 -20.69
N HIS A 120 13.12 -0.40 -20.76
CA HIS A 120 12.83 -1.13 -22.00
C HIS A 120 11.91 -0.38 -22.96
N GLN A 121 11.27 0.70 -22.51
CA GLN A 121 10.41 1.55 -23.35
C GLN A 121 11.12 2.81 -23.89
N ARG A 122 12.37 3.05 -23.50
CA ARG A 122 13.24 4.08 -24.06
C ARG A 122 14.12 3.46 -25.14
#